data_AF-A0AAD9Q4M3-F1
#
_entry.id   AF-A0AAD9Q4M3-F1
#
_cell.length_a   1.000
_cell.length_b   1.000
_cell.length_c   1.000
_cell.angle_alpha   90.00
_cell.angle_beta   90.00
_cell.angle_gamma   90.00
#
_symmetry.space_group_name_H-M   'P 1'
#
loop_
_entity.id
_entity.type
_entity.pdbx_description
1 polymer ?
#
loop_
_entity_poly.entity_id
_entity_poly.type
_entity_poly.pdbx_seq_one_letter_code
_entity_poly.pdbx_strand_id
1 'polypeptide(L)'
;MNSEWSVEEDSLSHPMLFSDFQPLDELLDTYLLEDDPESIPNHHLKELIGDSGADPSQPHLCAADNNHAETHSSPHTTQDFSSDQISDDDLVNLPIQELNKRLKTLPRAEAQMLRKRRRILKNRSYATSCRQRRVASDESLKEQNQRLKDQLREVKEILRKTIVDRNLYKSKCERLEGLFQR
;
A
#
# COMPACT_ATOMS: atom_id res chain seq x y z
N MET A 1 -9.14 68.21 30.24
CA MET A 1 -10.24 68.59 29.33
C MET A 1 -10.47 67.41 28.41
N ASN A 2 -11.70 66.94 28.41
CA ASN A 2 -12.16 65.64 27.90
C ASN A 2 -11.93 65.54 26.38
N SER A 3 -11.38 64.41 25.93
CA SER A 3 -11.58 63.96 24.56
C SER A 3 -12.74 62.97 24.59
N GLU A 4 -13.92 63.47 24.21
CA GLU A 4 -15.09 62.68 23.84
C GLU A 4 -14.67 61.64 22.81
N TRP A 5 -14.72 60.37 23.20
CA TRP A 5 -14.85 59.29 22.24
C TRP A 5 -16.32 59.28 21.84
N SER A 6 -16.62 59.88 20.68
CA SER A 6 -17.91 59.73 20.02
C SER A 6 -18.15 58.24 19.80
N VAL A 7 -19.10 57.69 20.54
CA VAL A 7 -19.68 56.38 20.28
C VAL A 7 -20.52 56.58 19.02
N GLU A 8 -19.97 56.21 17.86
CA GLU A 8 -20.75 55.94 16.67
C GLU A 8 -21.57 54.67 16.95
N GLU A 9 -22.69 54.85 17.66
CA GLU A 9 -23.83 53.94 17.56
C GLU A 9 -24.46 54.18 16.19
N ASP A 10 -24.27 53.26 15.25
CA ASP A 10 -25.40 52.67 14.52
C ASP A 10 -24.94 51.70 13.44
N SER A 11 -25.78 50.67 13.23
CA SER A 11 -25.74 49.68 12.14
C SER A 11 -24.87 48.44 12.36
N LEU A 12 -25.00 47.82 13.54
CA LEU A 12 -24.83 46.37 13.69
C LEU A 12 -26.18 45.65 13.66
N SER A 13 -27.04 46.00 12.70
CA SER A 13 -28.00 45.06 12.16
C SER A 13 -27.22 44.02 11.35
N HIS A 14 -26.50 43.11 12.02
CA HIS A 14 -25.93 41.93 11.39
C HIS A 14 -27.11 41.01 11.07
N PRO A 15 -27.59 40.99 9.81
CA PRO A 15 -28.65 40.09 9.46
C PRO A 15 -28.00 38.70 9.49
N MET A 16 -28.49 37.84 10.36
CA MET A 16 -28.24 36.41 10.28
C MET A 16 -26.79 35.98 10.55
N LEU A 17 -26.26 36.17 11.76
CA LEU A 17 -24.96 35.61 12.17
C LEU A 17 -24.87 34.06 11.98
N PHE A 18 -26.01 33.38 11.74
CA PHE A 18 -26.10 31.93 11.64
C PHE A 18 -26.98 31.36 10.51
N SER A 19 -27.49 32.16 9.56
CA SER A 19 -28.32 31.62 8.44
C SER A 19 -27.49 31.02 7.31
N ASP A 20 -26.20 31.34 7.25
CA ASP A 20 -25.30 30.86 6.20
C ASP A 20 -24.88 29.38 6.37
N PHE A 21 -25.27 28.72 7.46
CA PHE A 21 -24.90 27.33 7.74
C PHE A 21 -25.97 26.30 7.36
N GLN A 22 -27.18 26.71 6.96
CA GLN A 22 -28.25 25.77 6.58
C GLN A 22 -27.86 24.78 5.46
N PRO A 23 -27.19 25.21 4.37
CA PRO A 23 -26.70 24.30 3.34
C PRO A 23 -25.61 23.33 3.84
N LEU A 24 -24.87 23.75 4.87
CA LEU A 24 -23.82 22.93 5.48
C LEU A 24 -24.43 21.86 6.40
N ASP A 25 -25.55 22.13 7.04
CA ASP A 25 -26.24 21.20 7.93
C ASP A 25 -26.88 20.03 7.16
N GLU A 26 -27.46 20.30 6.00
CA GLU A 26 -28.05 19.27 5.13
C GLU A 26 -26.97 18.35 4.54
N LEU A 27 -25.84 18.92 4.10
CA LEU A 27 -24.69 18.17 3.60
C LEU A 27 -24.00 17.36 4.72
N LEU A 28 -24.11 17.82 5.95
CA LEU A 28 -23.51 17.20 7.11
C LEU A 28 -24.38 16.05 7.62
N ASP A 29 -25.70 16.19 7.60
CA ASP A 29 -26.62 15.09 7.84
C ASP A 29 -26.45 13.99 6.79
N THR A 30 -26.29 14.31 5.50
CA THR A 30 -25.98 13.27 4.49
C THR A 30 -24.63 12.59 4.75
N TYR A 31 -23.58 13.34 5.07
CA TYR A 31 -22.25 12.79 5.34
C TYR A 31 -22.17 11.97 6.65
N LEU A 32 -23.04 12.27 7.61
CA LEU A 32 -23.14 11.60 8.91
C LEU A 32 -24.08 10.38 8.91
N LEU A 33 -25.09 10.37 8.03
CA LEU A 33 -26.05 9.27 7.79
C LEU A 33 -25.57 8.26 6.74
N GLU A 34 -24.59 8.61 5.91
CA GLU A 34 -23.83 7.63 5.16
C GLU A 34 -23.08 6.73 6.15
N ASP A 35 -23.74 5.63 6.53
CA ASP A 35 -23.07 4.42 6.99
C ASP A 35 -21.92 4.17 6.03
N ASP A 36 -20.72 3.92 6.60
CA ASP A 36 -19.50 3.62 5.84
C ASP A 36 -19.91 2.76 4.64
N PRO A 37 -19.80 3.26 3.39
CA PRO A 37 -20.11 2.43 2.26
C PRO A 37 -19.07 1.32 2.28
N GLU A 38 -19.46 0.17 2.84
CA GLU A 38 -18.87 -1.10 2.49
C GLU A 38 -18.91 -1.12 0.96
N SER A 39 -17.74 -0.90 0.36
CA SER A 39 -17.56 -0.72 -1.07
C SER A 39 -18.05 0.62 -1.62
N ILE A 40 -17.25 1.69 -1.49
CA ILE A 40 -16.97 2.47 -2.71
C ILE A 40 -16.34 1.48 -3.68
N PRO A 41 -17.00 1.14 -4.80
CA PRO A 41 -16.46 0.16 -5.70
C PRO A 41 -15.14 0.71 -6.24
N ASN A 42 -14.02 0.07 -5.87
CA ASN A 42 -12.71 0.30 -6.46
C ASN A 42 -12.67 -0.15 -7.93
N HIS A 43 -13.76 0.00 -8.68
CA HIS A 43 -13.81 -0.27 -10.11
C HIS A 43 -12.96 0.74 -10.88
N HIS A 44 -12.74 1.95 -10.34
CA HIS A 44 -11.88 2.96 -10.99
C HIS A 44 -10.42 2.96 -10.51
N LEU A 45 -10.13 2.48 -9.29
CA LEU A 45 -8.75 2.37 -8.82
C LEU A 45 -8.02 1.16 -9.44
N LYS A 46 -8.78 0.18 -9.95
CA LYS A 46 -8.23 -1.00 -10.65
C LYS A 46 -7.59 -0.64 -11.99
N GLU A 47 -7.99 0.49 -12.59
CA GLU A 47 -7.39 1.04 -13.83
C GLU A 47 -6.16 1.93 -13.56
N LEU A 48 -6.08 2.56 -12.38
CA LEU A 48 -4.94 3.41 -11.99
C LEU A 48 -3.77 2.63 -11.36
N ILE A 49 -3.98 1.37 -10.97
CA ILE A 49 -2.89 0.39 -10.80
C ILE A 49 -2.53 -0.17 -12.19
N GLY A 50 -2.31 0.74 -13.14
CA GLY A 50 -1.61 0.47 -14.37
C GLY A 50 -0.15 0.23 -14.02
N ASP A 51 0.24 -1.04 -14.05
CA ASP A 51 1.55 -1.49 -14.50
C ASP A 51 2.73 -0.53 -14.28
N SER A 52 2.97 -0.14 -13.02
CA SER A 52 4.31 0.32 -12.59
C SER A 52 5.06 -0.87 -12.00
N GLY A 53 5.00 -1.98 -12.72
CA GLY A 53 5.83 -3.16 -12.56
C GLY A 53 6.91 -3.19 -13.64
N ALA A 54 7.62 -2.08 -13.86
CA ALA A 54 8.81 -2.07 -14.69
C ALA A 54 9.95 -2.81 -13.95
N ASP A 55 9.90 -4.15 -13.97
CA ASP A 55 11.08 -5.00 -13.84
C ASP A 55 11.49 -5.41 -15.27
N PRO A 56 12.63 -4.93 -15.81
CA PRO A 56 13.03 -5.15 -17.19
C PRO A 56 13.60 -6.57 -17.45
N SER A 57 13.06 -7.60 -16.79
CA SER A 57 13.62 -8.94 -16.78
C SER A 57 12.59 -10.06 -16.94
N GLN A 58 11.73 -9.99 -17.97
CA GLN A 58 11.04 -11.18 -18.47
C GLN A 58 11.62 -11.61 -19.82
N PRO A 59 12.28 -12.78 -19.93
CA PRO A 59 12.43 -13.44 -21.20
C PRO A 59 11.09 -14.11 -21.54
N HIS A 60 10.58 -13.82 -22.74
CA HIS A 60 9.43 -14.50 -23.29
C HIS A 60 9.65 -16.03 -23.26
N LEU A 61 8.65 -16.76 -22.77
CA LEU A 61 8.59 -18.21 -22.87
C LEU A 61 8.21 -18.55 -24.32
N CYS A 62 9.18 -18.93 -25.13
CA CYS A 62 8.89 -19.79 -26.28
C CYS A 62 8.82 -21.23 -25.80
N ALA A 63 7.61 -21.79 -25.85
CA ALA A 63 7.42 -23.23 -25.96
C ALA A 63 7.95 -23.66 -27.33
N ALA A 64 8.86 -24.63 -27.34
CA ALA A 64 9.15 -25.44 -28.51
C ALA A 64 9.56 -26.82 -28.01
N ASP A 65 8.67 -27.78 -28.24
CA ASP A 65 9.00 -29.19 -28.34
C ASP A 65 10.16 -29.40 -29.31
N ASN A 66 11.12 -30.25 -28.96
CA ASN A 66 11.65 -31.22 -29.89
C ASN A 66 12.50 -32.28 -29.19
N ASN A 67 12.14 -33.53 -29.48
CA ASN A 67 12.82 -34.76 -29.12
C ASN A 67 14.20 -34.85 -29.77
N HIS A 68 15.18 -35.40 -29.04
CA HIS A 68 16.08 -36.39 -29.63
C HIS A 68 16.60 -37.34 -28.53
N ALA A 69 16.08 -38.56 -28.56
CA ALA A 69 16.81 -39.72 -28.11
C ALA A 69 18.05 -39.87 -29.01
N GLU A 70 19.21 -40.19 -28.42
CA GLU A 70 20.23 -41.05 -29.04
C GLU A 70 21.13 -41.59 -27.93
N THR A 71 21.26 -42.90 -27.96
CA THR A 71 22.02 -43.76 -27.06
C THR A 71 23.40 -43.96 -27.67
N HIS A 72 24.46 -43.48 -27.02
CA HIS A 72 25.81 -43.94 -27.32
C HIS A 72 26.62 -44.13 -26.04
N SER A 73 26.86 -45.41 -25.75
CA SER A 73 27.77 -45.93 -24.74
C SER A 73 29.23 -45.57 -25.08
N SER A 74 29.99 -45.09 -24.10
CA SER A 74 31.42 -45.40 -24.02
C SER A 74 31.93 -45.25 -22.59
N PRO A 75 32.64 -46.24 -22.01
CA PRO A 75 33.11 -46.21 -20.64
C PRO A 75 34.53 -45.63 -20.60
N HIS A 76 34.67 -44.38 -20.15
CA HIS A 76 35.97 -43.88 -19.70
C HIS A 76 35.93 -43.55 -18.22
N THR A 77 36.59 -44.42 -17.47
CA THR A 77 36.95 -44.24 -16.07
C THR A 77 38.01 -43.15 -16.00
N THR A 78 37.67 -41.99 -15.45
CA THR A 78 38.64 -41.07 -14.83
C THR A 78 37.91 -40.24 -13.77
N GLN A 79 38.21 -40.59 -12.52
CA GLN A 79 38.16 -39.74 -11.33
C GLN A 79 36.82 -39.08 -10.98
N ASP A 80 36.14 -39.79 -10.10
CA ASP A 80 35.30 -39.28 -9.03
C ASP A 80 35.93 -38.04 -8.33
N PHE A 81 35.58 -36.85 -8.83
CA PHE A 81 35.60 -35.60 -8.08
C PHE A 81 34.17 -35.04 -8.05
N SER A 82 33.25 -35.88 -7.58
CA SER A 82 32.04 -35.52 -6.84
C SER A 82 31.60 -34.05 -6.91
N SER A 83 30.95 -33.67 -8.01
CA SER A 83 30.02 -32.53 -8.06
C SER A 83 28.89 -32.65 -7.01
N ASP A 84 28.80 -33.79 -6.33
CA ASP A 84 27.90 -34.09 -5.21
C ASP A 84 28.36 -33.57 -3.84
N GLN A 85 29.57 -33.01 -3.69
CA GLN A 85 30.04 -32.60 -2.35
C GLN A 85 29.58 -31.21 -1.90
N ILE A 86 29.09 -30.36 -2.79
CA ILE A 86 28.56 -29.05 -2.38
C ILE A 86 27.08 -29.22 -2.05
N SER A 87 26.74 -29.03 -0.77
CA SER A 87 25.36 -28.95 -0.29
C SER A 87 24.61 -27.79 -0.94
N ASP A 88 23.29 -27.91 -1.08
CA ASP A 88 22.44 -26.84 -1.60
C ASP A 88 22.61 -25.53 -0.81
N ASP A 89 22.68 -25.63 0.52
CA ASP A 89 22.86 -24.48 1.41
C ASP A 89 24.20 -23.80 1.16
N ASP A 90 25.28 -24.57 1.10
CA ASP A 90 26.60 -24.05 0.77
C ASP A 90 26.62 -23.42 -0.62
N LEU A 91 25.99 -24.05 -1.63
CA LEU A 91 25.96 -23.57 -3.00
C LEU A 91 25.26 -22.21 -3.14
N VAL A 92 24.16 -22.01 -2.41
CA VAL A 92 23.41 -20.75 -2.41
C VAL A 92 24.23 -19.65 -1.73
N ASN A 93 24.83 -19.97 -0.59
CA ASN A 93 25.54 -19.04 0.29
C ASN A 93 26.97 -18.72 -0.18
N LEU A 94 27.59 -19.58 -0.99
CA LEU A 94 28.97 -19.38 -1.44
C LEU A 94 29.13 -18.07 -2.22
N PRO A 95 30.04 -17.16 -1.83
CA PRO A 95 30.27 -15.93 -2.59
C PRO A 95 30.60 -16.23 -4.06
N ILE A 96 30.17 -15.36 -4.98
CA ILE A 96 30.34 -15.62 -6.42
C ILE A 96 31.81 -15.76 -6.83
N GLN A 97 32.70 -15.01 -6.17
CA GLN A 97 34.14 -15.08 -6.40
C GLN A 97 34.71 -16.45 -6.02
N GLU A 98 34.30 -16.97 -4.85
CA GLU A 98 34.76 -18.26 -4.36
C GLU A 98 34.14 -19.42 -5.16
N LEU A 99 32.87 -19.31 -5.55
CA LEU A 99 32.26 -20.24 -6.49
C LEU A 99 33.04 -20.27 -7.81
N ASN A 100 33.35 -19.11 -8.39
CA ASN A 100 34.06 -19.04 -9.67
C ASN A 100 35.47 -19.65 -9.62
N LYS A 101 36.18 -19.57 -8.47
CA LYS A 101 37.47 -20.26 -8.31
C LYS A 101 37.29 -21.78 -8.38
N ARG A 102 36.31 -22.33 -7.65
CA ARG A 102 36.00 -23.77 -7.67
C ARG A 102 35.52 -24.25 -9.04
N LEU A 103 34.73 -23.43 -9.76
CA LEU A 103 34.26 -23.78 -11.10
C LEU A 103 35.39 -23.82 -12.16
N LYS A 104 36.54 -23.16 -11.94
CA LYS A 104 37.67 -23.18 -12.88
C LYS A 104 38.44 -24.50 -12.86
N THR A 105 38.44 -25.19 -11.73
CA THR A 105 39.14 -26.48 -11.56
C THR A 105 38.28 -27.67 -12.00
N LEU A 106 37.01 -27.44 -12.33
CA LEU A 106 36.05 -28.47 -12.73
C LEU A 106 35.91 -28.56 -14.26
N PRO A 107 35.52 -29.74 -14.79
CA PRO A 107 35.11 -29.89 -16.18
C PRO A 107 33.96 -28.94 -16.55
N ARG A 108 33.92 -28.52 -17.82
CA ARG A 108 32.93 -27.55 -18.32
C ARG A 108 31.48 -27.97 -18.06
N ALA A 109 31.16 -29.24 -18.25
CA ALA A 109 29.81 -29.77 -18.06
C ALA A 109 29.35 -29.69 -16.59
N GLU A 110 30.20 -30.11 -15.66
CA GLU A 110 29.94 -30.04 -14.22
C GLU A 110 29.82 -28.59 -13.74
N ALA A 111 30.70 -27.71 -14.22
CA ALA A 111 30.63 -26.29 -13.89
C ALA A 111 29.30 -25.65 -14.35
N GLN A 112 28.79 -26.05 -15.53
CA GLN A 112 27.48 -25.63 -16.02
C GLN A 112 26.33 -26.19 -15.16
N MET A 113 26.42 -27.45 -14.73
CA MET A 113 25.45 -28.06 -13.83
C MET A 113 25.37 -27.33 -12.48
N LEU A 114 26.50 -27.02 -11.85
CA LEU A 114 26.52 -26.27 -10.59
C LEU A 114 25.95 -24.85 -10.74
N ARG A 115 26.23 -24.16 -11.86
CA ARG A 115 25.60 -22.86 -12.15
C ARG A 115 24.09 -22.97 -12.28
N LYS A 116 23.60 -23.98 -13.00
CA LYS A 116 22.17 -24.23 -13.17
C LYS A 116 21.51 -24.56 -11.83
N ARG A 117 22.10 -25.47 -11.04
CA ARG A 117 21.64 -25.84 -9.69
C ARG A 117 21.55 -24.61 -8.79
N ARG A 118 22.61 -23.79 -8.73
CA ARG A 118 22.60 -22.53 -7.95
C ARG A 118 21.49 -21.57 -8.40
N ARG A 119 21.30 -21.40 -9.71
CA ARG A 119 20.24 -20.54 -10.25
C ARG A 119 18.85 -21.01 -9.84
N ILE A 120 18.59 -22.32 -9.93
CA ILE A 120 17.31 -22.92 -9.54
C ILE A 120 17.06 -22.70 -8.04
N LEU A 121 18.06 -22.96 -7.20
CA LEU A 121 17.94 -22.78 -5.75
C LEU A 121 17.69 -21.32 -5.38
N LYS A 122 18.45 -20.37 -5.96
CA LYS A 122 18.22 -18.94 -5.71
C LYS A 122 16.85 -18.48 -6.20
N ASN A 123 16.43 -18.91 -7.38
CA ASN A 123 15.09 -18.59 -7.90
C ASN A 123 13.98 -19.12 -7.00
N ARG A 124 14.15 -20.30 -6.41
CA ARG A 124 13.23 -20.84 -5.41
C ARG A 124 13.12 -19.88 -4.20
N SER A 125 14.25 -19.44 -3.66
CA SER A 125 14.26 -18.48 -2.54
C SER A 125 13.65 -17.15 -2.94
N TYR A 126 13.95 -16.63 -4.13
CA TYR A 126 13.39 -15.38 -4.63
C TYR A 126 11.87 -15.45 -4.82
N ALA A 127 11.34 -16.58 -5.29
CA ALA A 127 9.90 -16.78 -5.40
C ALA A 127 9.22 -16.73 -4.03
N THR A 128 9.80 -17.39 -3.01
CA THR A 128 9.29 -17.34 -1.63
C THR A 128 9.34 -15.92 -1.07
N SER A 129 10.48 -15.23 -1.17
CA SER A 129 10.61 -13.85 -0.68
C SER A 129 9.71 -12.87 -1.43
N CYS A 130 9.46 -13.08 -2.73
CA CYS A 130 8.52 -12.28 -3.51
C CYS A 130 7.10 -12.43 -2.97
N ARG A 131 6.65 -13.67 -2.72
CA ARG A 131 5.34 -13.95 -2.12
C ARG A 131 5.23 -13.32 -0.73
N GLN A 132 6.24 -13.49 0.12
CA GLN A 132 6.27 -12.90 1.46
C GLN A 132 6.16 -11.38 1.43
N ARG A 133 6.96 -10.70 0.60
CA ARG A 133 6.88 -9.22 0.47
C ARG A 133 5.52 -8.76 -0.04
N ARG A 134 4.91 -9.49 -0.96
CA ARG A 134 3.58 -9.17 -1.47
C ARG A 134 2.53 -9.28 -0.37
N VAL A 135 2.52 -10.39 0.36
CA VAL A 135 1.60 -10.60 1.48
C VAL A 135 1.79 -9.51 2.55
N ALA A 136 3.03 -9.22 2.94
CA ALA A 136 3.31 -8.16 3.92
C ALA A 136 2.87 -6.76 3.43
N SER A 137 3.03 -6.47 2.13
CA SER A 137 2.54 -5.22 1.54
C SER A 137 1.02 -5.13 1.56
N ASP A 138 0.32 -6.22 1.21
CA ASP A 138 -1.14 -6.28 1.23
C ASP A 138 -1.70 -6.14 2.65
N GLU A 139 -1.06 -6.78 3.64
CA GLU A 139 -1.38 -6.65 5.06
C GLU A 139 -1.18 -5.21 5.56
N SER A 140 -0.04 -4.59 5.22
CA SER A 140 0.24 -3.20 5.58
C SER A 140 -0.77 -2.23 4.98
N LEU A 141 -1.17 -2.41 3.73
CA LEU A 141 -2.20 -1.59 3.09
C LEU A 141 -3.57 -1.76 3.77
N LYS A 142 -3.93 -2.99 4.17
CA LYS A 142 -5.18 -3.25 4.92
C LYS A 142 -5.17 -2.58 6.28
N GLU A 143 -4.05 -2.65 7.00
CA GLU A 143 -3.88 -1.99 8.29
C GLU A 143 -3.97 -0.47 8.16
N GLN A 144 -3.32 0.12 7.16
CA GLN A 144 -3.43 1.55 6.86
C GLN A 144 -4.86 1.95 6.52
N ASN A 145 -5.56 1.18 5.68
CA ASN A 145 -6.96 1.44 5.34
C ASN A 145 -7.86 1.39 6.59
N GLN A 146 -7.67 0.39 7.45
CA GLN A 146 -8.43 0.27 8.70
C GLN A 146 -8.16 1.44 9.63
N ARG A 147 -6.89 1.82 9.81
CA ARG A 147 -6.51 2.98 10.62
C ARG A 147 -7.16 4.28 10.12
N LEU A 148 -7.18 4.49 8.81
CA LEU A 148 -7.82 5.68 8.21
C LEU A 148 -9.34 5.67 8.42
N LYS A 149 -9.99 4.50 8.31
CA LYS A 149 -11.41 4.36 8.63
C LYS A 149 -11.69 4.66 10.10
N ASP A 150 -10.85 4.19 11.01
CA ASP A 150 -10.99 4.46 12.44
C ASP A 150 -10.88 5.97 12.72
N GLN A 151 -9.89 6.64 12.13
CA GLN A 151 -9.74 8.10 12.24
C GLN A 151 -10.92 8.86 11.64
N LEU A 152 -11.45 8.42 10.50
CA LEU A 152 -12.63 9.02 9.89
C LEU A 152 -13.85 8.91 10.82
N ARG A 153 -14.07 7.73 11.42
CA ARG A 153 -15.15 7.50 12.37
C ARG A 153 -15.02 8.38 13.61
N GLU A 154 -13.81 8.51 14.16
CA GLU A 154 -13.52 9.39 15.28
C GLU A 154 -13.83 10.86 14.97
N VAL A 155 -13.34 11.36 13.83
CA VAL A 155 -13.58 12.74 13.40
C VAL A 155 -15.06 12.98 13.12
N LYS A 156 -15.77 12.04 12.47
CA LYS A 156 -17.22 12.12 12.27
C LYS A 156 -17.95 12.26 13.60
N GLU A 157 -17.55 11.50 14.62
CA GLU A 157 -18.18 11.57 15.94
C GLU A 157 -17.92 12.90 16.68
N ILE A 158 -16.70 13.42 16.60
CA ILE A 158 -16.36 14.74 17.14
C ILE A 158 -17.19 15.82 16.44
N LEU A 159 -17.32 15.71 15.11
CA LEU A 159 -18.11 16.63 14.31
C LEU A 159 -19.59 16.59 14.71
N ARG A 160 -20.19 15.40 14.89
CA ARG A 160 -21.58 15.24 15.42
C ARG A 160 -21.80 16.03 16.71
N LYS A 161 -20.91 15.83 17.69
CA LYS A 161 -21.00 16.52 18.99
C LYS A 161 -20.90 18.04 18.83
N THR A 162 -19.97 18.49 17.99
CA THR A 162 -19.72 19.92 17.76
C THR A 162 -20.93 20.61 17.12
N ILE A 163 -21.62 19.93 16.19
CA ILE A 163 -22.87 20.42 15.58
C ILE A 163 -23.97 20.59 16.62
N VAL A 164 -24.16 19.58 17.47
CA VAL A 164 -25.17 19.62 18.55
C VAL A 164 -24.89 20.80 19.47
N ASP A 165 -23.64 20.98 19.90
CA ASP A 165 -23.23 22.10 20.75
C ASP A 165 -23.48 23.45 20.04
N ARG A 166 -23.05 23.58 18.78
CA ARG A 166 -23.29 24.79 17.97
C ARG A 166 -24.78 25.12 17.88
N ASN A 167 -25.64 24.14 17.62
CA ASN A 167 -27.10 24.31 17.52
C ASN A 167 -27.72 24.73 18.85
N LEU A 168 -27.23 24.16 19.96
CA LEU A 168 -27.64 24.53 21.31
C LEU A 168 -27.31 26.00 21.61
N TYR A 169 -26.10 26.45 21.29
CA TYR A 169 -25.70 27.85 21.50
C TYR A 169 -26.44 28.81 20.57
N LYS A 170 -26.64 28.44 19.30
CA LYS A 170 -27.47 29.19 18.35
C LYS A 170 -28.87 29.45 18.93
N SER A 171 -29.54 28.40 19.40
CA SER A 171 -30.88 28.50 20.00
C SER A 171 -30.91 29.38 21.28
N LYS A 172 -29.81 29.42 22.05
CA LYS A 172 -29.69 30.30 23.22
C LYS A 172 -29.55 31.77 22.79
N CYS A 173 -28.73 32.06 21.80
CA CYS A 173 -28.53 33.42 21.29
C CYS A 173 -29.82 33.99 20.67
N GLU A 174 -30.48 33.23 19.78
CA GLU A 174 -31.73 33.65 19.13
C GLU A 174 -32.84 33.99 20.16
N ARG A 175 -32.92 33.21 21.24
CA ARG A 175 -33.86 33.48 22.34
C ARG A 175 -33.54 34.77 23.09
N LEU A 176 -32.27 35.08 23.31
CA LEU A 176 -31.86 36.33 23.97
C LEU A 176 -32.18 37.53 23.08
N GLU A 177 -31.85 37.46 21.79
CA GLU A 177 -32.17 38.51 20.81
C GLU A 177 -33.68 38.81 20.77
N GLY A 178 -34.52 37.78 20.75
CA GLY A 178 -35.97 37.93 20.80
C GLY A 178 -36.52 38.59 22.08
N LEU A 179 -35.75 38.64 23.17
CA LEU A 179 -36.11 39.39 24.38
C LEU A 179 -35.74 40.87 24.29
N PHE A 180 -34.71 41.23 23.52
CA PHE A 180 -34.26 42.62 23.33
C PHE A 180 -35.02 43.36 22.22
N GLN A 181 -35.80 42.64 21.40
CA GLN A 181 -36.62 43.19 20.31
C GLN A 181 -38.09 43.47 20.72
N ARG A 182 -38.40 43.45 22.02
CA ARG A 182 -39.66 43.94 22.62
C ARG A 182 -39.43 45.21 23.41
#